data_AF-A0A935UQH4-F1
#
_entry.id   AF-A0A935UQH4-F1
#
_cell.length_a   1.000
_cell.length_b   1.000
_cell.length_c   1.000
_cell.angle_alpha   90.00
_cell.angle_beta   90.00
_cell.angle_gamma   90.00
#
_symmetry.space_group_name_H-M   'P 1'
#
loop_
_entity.id
_entity.type
_entity.pdbx_description
1 polymer ?
#
loop_
_entity_poly.entity_id
_entity_poly.type
_entity_poly.pdbx_seq_one_letter_code
_entity_poly.pdbx_strand_id
1 'polypeptide(L)'
;MADPHRPHGRRSAAAADFAVVGGGIVGLATALTLTRRRPGADVVVFEKEPEVGQHQSGHNSGVIHAGIYYEPGSLKARLCRAGASWTREFCDEHGIAHRTTGKLIVATDPGQRARLDALYERGLAGGLDVELIDGAELRRREPAVTGIGAVYLRSTGIVDYRQVCRVLAEQFERAGGRIHRGAAVVGIHESLSEVGLDVATAAEPGHRERRYARQLVVCGGLQADRLAAMAGMRPDFAIVPFRGEYYRLQAHRSGLVSTLIYPVPDPALPFLGVHLTLTMDGGLTVGPNAVLALAREGYPKGSVDVRDLADTLRFPGFWPLARRHLRTGAAEAWNSLSRRGYLQLVRRYSPDLGMADLLPEPAGIRAQAVQRDGTLVHDFLLRRTARMLHVCNAPSPAATSAMPIADLVVRTVLEDGPR
;
A
#
# COMPACT_ATOMS: atom_id res chain seq x y z
N MET A 1 -23.70 39.54 -48.81
CA MET A 1 -22.46 39.69 -48.03
C MET A 1 -22.57 38.78 -46.83
N ALA A 2 -21.87 37.64 -46.84
CA ALA A 2 -21.82 36.67 -45.76
C ALA A 2 -20.37 36.62 -45.24
N ASP A 3 -20.23 36.74 -43.93
CA ASP A 3 -18.97 36.81 -43.18
C ASP A 3 -18.26 35.43 -43.13
N PRO A 4 -16.98 35.30 -43.56
CA PRO A 4 -16.30 34.01 -43.66
C PRO A 4 -15.44 33.62 -42.45
N HIS A 5 -15.56 34.26 -41.27
CA HIS A 5 -14.73 33.90 -40.10
C HIS A 5 -15.49 33.27 -38.92
N ARG A 6 -15.76 31.97 -39.01
CA ARG A 6 -15.84 31.08 -37.83
C ARG A 6 -15.23 29.71 -38.11
N PRO A 7 -14.05 29.39 -37.55
CA PRO A 7 -13.66 28.00 -37.39
C PRO A 7 -14.33 27.48 -36.11
N HIS A 8 -15.53 26.89 -36.24
CA HIS A 8 -16.02 25.93 -35.26
C HIS A 8 -15.33 24.59 -35.52
N GLY A 9 -14.20 24.40 -34.85
CA GLY A 9 -13.51 23.12 -34.78
C GLY A 9 -12.70 23.08 -33.51
N ARG A 10 -13.32 22.68 -32.39
CA ARG A 10 -12.57 22.19 -31.23
C ARG A 10 -11.74 21.00 -31.72
N ARG A 11 -10.44 21.18 -31.96
CA ARG A 11 -9.51 20.06 -32.13
C ARG A 11 -9.75 19.13 -30.94
N SER A 12 -10.06 17.85 -31.18
CA SER A 12 -10.04 16.88 -30.10
C SER A 12 -8.65 16.95 -29.47
N ALA A 13 -8.56 16.97 -28.14
CA ALA A 13 -7.27 16.84 -27.47
C ALA A 13 -6.62 15.57 -28.01
N ALA A 14 -5.42 15.66 -28.58
CA ALA A 14 -4.71 14.50 -29.08
C ALA A 14 -4.57 13.47 -27.95
N ALA A 15 -4.78 12.19 -28.26
CA ALA A 15 -4.65 11.13 -27.28
C ALA A 15 -3.20 11.05 -26.77
N ALA A 16 -3.03 10.99 -25.45
CA ALA A 16 -1.73 10.68 -24.86
C ALA A 16 -1.31 9.26 -25.26
N ASP A 17 -0.02 8.96 -25.30
CA ASP A 17 0.42 7.59 -25.56
C ASP A 17 0.03 6.69 -24.38
N PHE A 18 0.21 7.18 -23.15
CA PHE A 18 -0.12 6.47 -21.92
C PHE A 18 -0.84 7.37 -20.93
N ALA A 19 -1.95 6.88 -20.36
CA ALA A 19 -2.55 7.44 -19.16
C ALA A 19 -2.37 6.50 -17.97
N VAL A 20 -2.12 7.06 -16.80
CA VAL A 20 -2.09 6.34 -15.52
C VAL A 20 -3.15 6.95 -14.59
N VAL A 21 -4.00 6.11 -13.99
CA VAL A 21 -5.01 6.55 -13.01
C VAL A 21 -4.56 6.17 -11.61
N GLY A 22 -4.41 7.18 -10.75
CA GLY A 22 -3.94 7.06 -9.37
C GLY A 22 -2.49 7.56 -9.21
N GLY A 23 -2.31 8.63 -8.43
CA GLY A 23 -1.04 9.22 -8.02
C GLY A 23 -0.52 8.69 -6.69
N GLY A 24 -0.84 7.43 -6.36
CA GLY A 24 -0.15 6.68 -5.30
C GLY A 24 1.21 6.18 -5.75
N ILE A 25 2.00 5.61 -4.83
CA ILE A 25 3.40 5.21 -5.09
C ILE A 25 3.55 4.25 -6.29
N VAL A 26 2.63 3.30 -6.46
CA VAL A 26 2.64 2.34 -7.58
C VAL A 26 2.34 3.05 -8.91
N GLY A 27 1.38 3.98 -8.93
CA GLY A 27 1.03 4.72 -10.14
C GLY A 27 2.14 5.69 -10.57
N LEU A 28 2.72 6.42 -9.62
CA LEU A 28 3.86 7.31 -9.89
C LEU A 28 5.10 6.54 -10.36
N ALA A 29 5.45 5.44 -9.69
CA ALA A 29 6.53 4.56 -10.13
C ALA A 29 6.29 4.03 -11.55
N THR A 30 5.04 3.64 -11.87
CA THR A 30 4.64 3.20 -13.22
C THR A 30 4.81 4.32 -14.25
N ALA A 31 4.34 5.53 -13.96
CA ALA A 31 4.42 6.66 -14.87
C ALA A 31 5.88 7.08 -15.16
N LEU A 32 6.72 7.13 -14.11
CA LEU A 32 8.16 7.39 -14.26
C LEU A 32 8.84 6.29 -15.09
N THR A 33 8.51 5.02 -14.83
CA THR A 33 9.06 3.88 -15.57
C THR A 33 8.64 3.89 -17.04
N LEU A 34 7.38 4.22 -17.35
CA LEU A 34 6.90 4.40 -18.74
C LEU A 34 7.71 5.46 -19.47
N THR A 35 7.87 6.63 -18.84
CA THR A 35 8.61 7.76 -19.42
C THR A 35 10.07 7.41 -19.68
N ARG A 36 10.72 6.69 -18.76
CA ARG A 36 12.11 6.22 -18.93
C ARG A 36 12.26 5.16 -20.02
N ARG A 37 11.30 4.23 -20.14
CA ARG A 37 11.34 3.13 -21.12
C ARG A 37 10.85 3.53 -22.52
N ARG A 38 10.08 4.61 -22.63
CA ARG A 38 9.60 5.17 -23.89
C ARG A 38 9.91 6.68 -23.96
N PRO A 39 11.20 7.06 -24.14
CA PRO A 39 11.57 8.46 -24.24
C PRO A 39 10.77 9.17 -25.35
N GLY A 40 10.21 10.34 -25.02
CA GLY A 40 9.38 11.14 -25.94
C GLY A 40 7.91 10.72 -26.03
N ALA A 41 7.48 9.65 -25.36
CA ALA A 41 6.07 9.31 -25.27
C ALA A 41 5.30 10.30 -24.39
N ASP A 42 4.07 10.63 -24.77
CA ASP A 42 3.20 11.47 -23.96
C ASP A 42 2.56 10.66 -22.82
N VAL A 43 3.03 10.87 -21.59
CA VAL A 43 2.55 10.16 -20.40
C VAL A 43 1.84 11.13 -19.46
N VAL A 44 0.60 10.81 -19.10
CA VAL A 44 -0.23 11.60 -18.18
C VAL A 44 -0.69 10.79 -16.98
N VAL A 45 -0.73 11.40 -15.80
CA VAL A 45 -1.28 10.81 -14.56
C VAL A 45 -2.53 11.60 -14.16
N PHE A 46 -3.60 10.91 -13.80
CA PHE A 46 -4.80 11.51 -13.18
C PHE A 46 -4.86 11.12 -11.71
N GLU A 47 -4.81 12.10 -10.82
CA GLU A 47 -4.95 11.95 -9.37
C GLU A 47 -6.14 12.78 -8.89
N LYS A 48 -7.08 12.15 -8.18
CA LYS A 48 -8.30 12.79 -7.70
C LYS A 48 -8.02 13.77 -6.55
N GLU A 49 -6.98 13.51 -5.77
CA GLU A 49 -6.58 14.33 -4.64
C GLU A 49 -5.77 15.57 -5.09
N PRO A 50 -5.75 16.66 -4.30
CA PRO A 50 -4.97 17.85 -4.61
C PRO A 50 -3.45 17.60 -4.55
N GLU A 51 -3.04 16.55 -3.83
CA GLU A 51 -1.64 16.10 -3.71
C GLU A 51 -1.53 14.60 -4.01
N VAL A 52 -0.33 14.17 -4.40
CA VAL A 52 -0.03 12.76 -4.62
C VAL A 52 0.16 12.00 -3.29
N GLY A 53 -0.07 10.68 -3.31
CA GLY A 53 0.22 9.82 -2.16
C GLY A 53 -0.69 10.02 -0.93
N GLN A 54 -1.84 10.69 -1.07
CA GLN A 54 -2.73 11.06 0.05
C GLN A 54 -3.52 9.89 0.68
N HIS A 55 -3.44 8.68 0.12
CA HIS A 55 -4.14 7.51 0.63
C HIS A 55 -3.17 6.45 1.19
N GLN A 56 -3.27 5.19 0.76
CA GLN A 56 -2.47 4.08 1.28
C GLN A 56 -0.96 4.34 1.32
N SER A 57 -0.43 5.07 0.33
CA SER A 57 0.99 5.43 0.26
C SER A 57 1.43 6.44 1.31
N GLY A 58 0.53 7.30 1.80
CA GLY A 58 0.80 8.19 2.92
C GLY A 58 0.39 7.59 4.26
N HIS A 59 -0.56 6.66 4.28
CA HIS A 59 -1.13 6.07 5.49
C HIS A 59 -0.63 4.64 5.72
N ASN A 60 0.68 4.50 5.94
CA ASN A 60 1.33 3.24 6.25
C ASN A 60 2.45 3.44 7.29
N SER A 61 3.09 2.34 7.69
CA SER A 61 4.09 2.31 8.75
C SER A 61 5.47 2.83 8.35
N GLY A 62 5.68 3.26 7.09
CA GLY A 62 6.99 3.76 6.63
C GLY A 62 8.07 2.68 6.48
N VAL A 63 7.75 1.39 6.67
CA VAL A 63 8.75 0.32 6.72
C VAL A 63 9.26 -0.03 5.31
N ILE A 64 10.58 -0.12 5.16
CA ILE A 64 11.29 -0.76 4.05
C ILE A 64 11.46 -2.23 4.43
N HIS A 65 10.60 -3.10 3.90
CA HIS A 65 10.52 -4.51 4.32
C HIS A 65 11.66 -5.37 3.75
N ALA A 66 12.24 -6.24 4.59
CA ALA A 66 13.25 -7.22 4.16
C ALA A 66 12.69 -8.47 3.46
N GLY A 67 11.39 -8.78 3.65
CA GLY A 67 10.70 -9.84 2.89
C GLY A 67 10.56 -11.21 3.56
N ILE A 68 10.89 -11.36 4.85
CA ILE A 68 10.89 -12.66 5.57
C ILE A 68 9.55 -13.41 5.61
N TYR A 69 8.42 -12.69 5.55
CA TYR A 69 7.08 -13.32 5.66
C TYR A 69 6.58 -13.93 4.36
N TYR A 70 7.23 -13.62 3.23
CA TYR A 70 6.74 -14.04 1.91
C TYR A 70 7.30 -15.41 1.56
N GLU A 71 6.48 -16.20 0.87
CA GLU A 71 6.88 -17.52 0.39
C GLU A 71 8.11 -17.39 -0.52
N PRO A 72 9.22 -18.10 -0.25
CA PRO A 72 10.39 -18.08 -1.12
C PRO A 72 10.03 -18.35 -2.59
N GLY A 73 10.64 -17.60 -3.51
CA GLY A 73 10.34 -17.71 -4.95
C GLY A 73 9.06 -17.01 -5.43
N SER A 74 8.12 -16.65 -4.54
CA SER A 74 6.92 -15.88 -4.91
C SER A 74 7.26 -14.50 -5.49
N LEU A 75 6.32 -13.90 -6.25
CA LEU A 75 6.50 -12.55 -6.78
C LEU A 75 6.75 -11.56 -5.64
N LYS A 76 5.97 -11.61 -4.56
CA LYS A 76 6.18 -10.78 -3.37
C LYS A 76 7.57 -10.88 -2.80
N ALA A 77 8.11 -12.09 -2.61
CA ALA A 77 9.46 -12.26 -2.07
C ALA A 77 10.52 -11.62 -2.96
N ARG A 78 10.44 -11.86 -4.28
CA ARG A 78 11.41 -11.31 -5.25
C ARG A 78 11.30 -9.79 -5.36
N LEU A 79 10.08 -9.26 -5.55
CA LEU A 79 9.85 -7.83 -5.73
C LEU A 79 10.11 -7.04 -4.45
N CYS A 80 9.85 -7.61 -3.26
CA CYS A 80 10.18 -6.95 -1.99
C CYS A 80 11.69 -6.75 -1.82
N ARG A 81 12.51 -7.74 -2.18
CA ARG A 81 13.97 -7.62 -2.07
C ARG A 81 14.53 -6.58 -3.02
N ALA A 82 14.17 -6.69 -4.31
CA ALA A 82 14.56 -5.71 -5.31
C ALA A 82 14.09 -4.30 -4.91
N GLY A 83 12.86 -4.21 -4.40
CA GLY A 83 12.25 -2.96 -3.98
C GLY A 83 12.94 -2.35 -2.76
N ALA A 84 13.38 -3.16 -1.80
CA ALA A 84 14.12 -2.66 -0.64
C ALA A 84 15.46 -2.04 -1.04
N SER A 85 16.19 -2.64 -2.00
CA SER A 85 17.42 -2.06 -2.55
C SER A 85 17.11 -0.76 -3.27
N TRP A 86 16.20 -0.82 -4.24
CA TRP A 86 15.80 0.34 -5.04
C TRP A 86 15.32 1.50 -4.17
N THR A 87 14.50 1.24 -3.16
CA THR A 87 13.98 2.29 -2.27
C THR A 87 15.11 3.04 -1.59
N ARG A 88 16.12 2.33 -1.07
CA ARG A 88 17.28 2.96 -0.44
C ARG A 88 18.11 3.75 -1.44
N GLU A 89 18.43 3.14 -2.58
CA GLU A 89 19.18 3.80 -3.67
C GLU A 89 18.49 5.08 -4.15
N PHE A 90 17.18 5.04 -4.36
CA PHE A 90 16.39 6.22 -4.73
C PHE A 90 16.40 7.30 -3.64
N CYS A 91 16.37 6.89 -2.37
CA CYS A 91 16.46 7.83 -1.28
C CYS A 91 17.85 8.47 -1.19
N ASP A 92 18.92 7.69 -1.36
CA ASP A 92 20.29 8.19 -1.40
C ASP A 92 20.52 9.15 -2.58
N GLU A 93 20.05 8.78 -3.78
CA GLU A 93 20.17 9.57 -5.01
C GLU A 93 19.48 10.93 -4.90
N HIS A 94 18.33 10.99 -4.23
CA HIS A 94 17.50 12.20 -4.17
C HIS A 94 17.48 12.88 -2.80
N GLY A 95 18.35 12.48 -1.87
CA GLY A 95 18.47 13.10 -0.55
C GLY A 95 17.22 12.94 0.32
N ILE A 96 16.49 11.83 0.19
CA ILE A 96 15.36 11.48 1.05
C ILE A 96 15.93 10.80 2.30
N ALA A 97 15.57 11.30 3.48
CA ALA A 97 15.99 10.68 4.72
C ALA A 97 15.38 9.27 4.85
N HIS A 98 16.24 8.28 5.07
CA HIS A 98 15.86 6.91 5.43
C HIS A 98 16.82 6.37 6.48
N ARG A 99 16.41 5.32 7.19
CA ARG A 99 17.23 4.68 8.22
C ARG A 99 17.11 3.17 8.13
N THR A 100 18.25 2.47 8.13
CA THR A 100 18.28 1.01 8.33
C THR A 100 18.33 0.74 9.82
N THR A 101 17.16 0.52 10.43
CA THR A 101 17.01 0.30 11.87
C THR A 101 17.15 -1.17 12.25
N GLY A 102 17.01 -2.07 11.28
CA GLY A 102 16.75 -3.48 11.52
C GLY A 102 15.37 -3.73 12.14
N LYS A 103 15.05 -5.02 12.32
CA LYS A 103 13.79 -5.47 12.91
C LYS A 103 13.98 -6.75 13.70
N LEU A 104 13.43 -6.81 14.90
CA LEU A 104 13.33 -8.00 15.74
C LEU A 104 11.93 -8.59 15.65
N ILE A 105 11.84 -9.86 15.27
CA ILE A 105 10.62 -10.67 15.42
C ILE A 105 10.77 -11.44 16.73
N VAL A 106 9.95 -11.11 17.74
CA VAL A 106 10.13 -11.58 19.12
C VAL A 106 9.13 -12.69 19.44
N ALA A 107 9.63 -13.80 19.97
CA ALA A 107 8.83 -14.87 20.55
C ALA A 107 8.68 -14.66 22.07
N THR A 108 7.45 -14.69 22.57
CA THR A 108 7.14 -14.51 24.01
C THR A 108 6.75 -15.82 24.71
N ASP A 109 6.53 -16.90 23.97
CA ASP A 109 6.15 -18.21 24.50
C ASP A 109 6.74 -19.37 23.67
N PRO A 110 6.83 -20.59 24.23
CA PRO A 110 7.44 -21.74 23.54
C PRO A 110 6.79 -22.10 22.20
N GLY A 111 5.48 -21.90 22.03
CA GLY A 111 4.78 -22.16 20.77
C GLY A 111 5.11 -21.13 19.68
N GLN A 112 5.45 -19.90 20.06
CA GLN A 112 6.02 -18.90 19.15
C GLN A 112 7.46 -19.22 18.78
N ARG A 113 8.25 -19.83 19.68
CA ARG A 113 9.65 -20.16 19.41
C ARG A 113 9.81 -21.10 18.21
N ALA A 114 9.05 -22.21 18.15
CA ALA A 114 9.13 -23.12 17.00
C ALA A 114 8.79 -22.42 15.67
N ARG A 115 7.82 -21.50 15.67
CA ARG A 115 7.47 -20.69 14.49
C ARG A 115 8.54 -19.66 14.14
N LEU A 116 9.19 -19.10 15.15
CA LEU A 116 10.31 -18.18 14.98
C LEU A 116 11.49 -18.90 14.30
N ASP A 117 11.82 -20.11 14.75
CA ASP A 117 12.89 -20.92 14.15
C ASP A 117 12.56 -21.25 12.68
N ALA A 118 11.31 -21.59 12.37
CA ALA A 118 10.88 -21.79 10.98
C ALA A 118 10.98 -20.51 10.11
N LEU A 119 10.74 -19.33 10.69
CA LEU A 119 10.94 -18.05 10.01
C LEU A 119 12.42 -17.76 9.77
N TYR A 120 13.29 -18.12 10.71
CA TYR A 120 14.74 -18.02 10.55
C TYR A 120 15.23 -18.86 9.37
N GLU A 121 14.86 -20.14 9.34
CA GLU A 121 15.21 -21.05 8.23
C GLU A 121 14.69 -20.56 6.88
N ARG A 122 13.45 -20.04 6.85
CA ARG A 122 12.90 -19.40 5.65
C ARG A 122 13.71 -18.17 5.24
N GLY A 123 14.16 -17.37 6.20
CA GLY A 123 15.03 -16.21 5.95
C GLY A 123 16.34 -16.63 5.30
N LEU A 124 17.00 -17.65 5.83
CA LEU A 124 18.23 -18.23 5.27
C LEU A 124 18.02 -18.78 3.86
N ALA A 125 16.98 -19.61 3.66
CA ALA A 125 16.63 -20.16 2.35
C ALA A 125 16.24 -19.06 1.35
N GLY A 126 15.67 -17.97 1.84
CA GLY A 126 15.43 -16.77 1.07
C GLY A 126 16.71 -16.03 0.69
N GLY A 127 17.83 -16.21 1.37
CA GLY A 127 19.03 -15.38 1.21
C GLY A 127 18.87 -14.00 1.86
N LEU A 128 18.15 -13.94 2.98
CA LEU A 128 18.06 -12.75 3.82
C LEU A 128 19.18 -12.76 4.86
N ASP A 129 19.71 -11.58 5.19
CA ASP A 129 20.62 -11.40 6.33
C ASP A 129 19.81 -11.41 7.63
N VAL A 130 19.75 -12.59 8.24
CA VAL A 130 19.01 -12.88 9.47
C VAL A 130 19.93 -13.45 10.54
N GLU A 131 19.64 -13.11 11.79
CA GLU A 131 20.36 -13.59 12.96
C GLU A 131 19.35 -14.10 13.98
N LEU A 132 19.51 -15.35 14.43
CA LEU A 132 18.74 -15.88 15.54
C LEU A 132 19.41 -15.44 16.86
N ILE A 133 18.65 -14.77 17.73
CA ILE A 133 19.14 -14.31 19.04
C ILE A 133 18.32 -14.93 20.16
N ASP A 134 18.97 -15.23 21.28
CA ASP A 134 18.31 -15.72 22.48
C ASP A 134 17.68 -14.58 23.31
N GLY A 135 16.95 -14.94 24.37
CA GLY A 135 16.32 -13.96 25.25
C GLY A 135 17.31 -13.08 26.03
N ALA A 136 18.54 -13.53 26.27
CA ALA A 136 19.54 -12.74 26.98
C ALA A 136 20.10 -11.65 26.06
N GLU A 137 20.46 -11.99 24.82
CA GLU A 137 20.89 -11.02 23.82
C GLU A 137 19.77 -10.07 23.42
N LEU A 138 18.52 -10.55 23.32
CA LEU A 138 17.36 -9.68 23.11
C LEU A 138 17.28 -8.58 24.17
N ARG A 139 17.39 -8.93 25.46
CA ARG A 139 17.38 -7.95 26.56
C ARG A 139 18.60 -7.04 26.57
N ARG A 140 19.77 -7.52 26.13
CA ARG A 140 20.96 -6.66 25.98
C ARG A 140 20.78 -5.62 24.90
N ARG A 141 20.20 -6.00 23.74
CA ARG A 141 19.96 -5.09 22.61
C ARG A 141 18.80 -4.13 22.85
N GLU A 142 17.71 -4.63 23.43
CA GLU A 142 16.48 -3.89 23.67
C GLU A 142 15.99 -4.13 25.11
N PRO A 143 16.51 -3.38 26.10
CA PRO A 143 16.20 -3.60 27.52
C PRO A 143 14.71 -3.49 27.89
N ALA A 144 13.94 -2.71 27.12
CA ALA A 144 12.50 -2.54 27.30
C ALA A 144 11.66 -3.66 26.64
N VAL A 145 12.31 -4.66 26.04
CA VAL A 145 11.65 -5.76 25.34
C VAL A 145 11.88 -7.09 26.06
N THR A 146 10.77 -7.79 26.32
CA THR A 146 10.75 -9.12 26.94
C THR A 146 10.40 -10.19 25.92
N GLY A 147 11.19 -11.27 25.90
CA GLY A 147 10.95 -12.43 25.05
C GLY A 147 11.90 -13.57 25.37
N ILE A 148 11.61 -14.75 24.82
CA ILE A 148 12.44 -15.96 24.99
C ILE A 148 13.41 -16.18 23.81
N GLY A 149 13.35 -15.32 22.79
CA GLY A 149 14.22 -15.30 21.62
C GLY A 149 13.66 -14.42 20.52
N ALA A 150 14.48 -14.09 19.54
CA ALA A 150 14.06 -13.30 18.39
C ALA A 150 14.85 -13.63 17.11
N VAL A 151 14.29 -13.25 15.96
CA VAL A 151 15.00 -13.19 14.68
C VAL A 151 15.23 -11.74 14.35
N TYR A 152 16.50 -11.36 14.21
CA TYR A 152 16.92 -10.03 13.81
C TYR A 152 17.13 -9.96 12.30
N LEU A 153 16.52 -8.98 11.66
CA LEU A 153 16.59 -8.70 10.23
C LEU A 153 17.35 -7.39 10.02
N ARG A 154 18.63 -7.47 9.66
CA ARG A 154 19.53 -6.29 9.56
C ARG A 154 19.06 -5.27 8.53
N SER A 155 18.59 -5.74 7.38
CA SER A 155 18.28 -4.90 6.21
C SER A 155 16.93 -4.19 6.26
N THR A 156 16.14 -4.36 7.32
CA THR A 156 14.86 -3.65 7.45
C THR A 156 15.13 -2.19 7.81
N GLY A 157 14.37 -1.27 7.18
CA GLY A 157 14.52 0.16 7.44
C GLY A 157 13.19 0.89 7.51
N ILE A 158 13.27 2.21 7.60
CA ILE A 158 12.14 3.14 7.62
C ILE A 158 12.39 4.34 6.70
N VAL A 159 11.32 4.88 6.13
CA VAL A 159 11.30 6.05 5.24
C VAL A 159 9.92 6.72 5.30
N ASP A 160 9.84 8.01 4.97
CA ASP A 160 8.56 8.67 4.69
C ASP A 160 8.15 8.43 3.23
N TYR A 161 7.23 7.49 3.01
CA TYR A 161 6.71 7.22 1.66
C TYR A 161 5.89 8.38 1.07
N ARG A 162 5.42 9.37 1.86
CA ARG A 162 4.87 10.61 1.30
C ARG A 162 5.95 11.39 0.59
N GLN A 163 7.14 11.52 1.20
CA GLN A 163 8.29 12.16 0.58
C GLN A 163 8.74 11.39 -0.66
N VAL A 164 8.78 10.06 -0.61
CA VAL A 164 9.09 9.23 -1.81
C VAL A 164 8.09 9.48 -2.94
N CYS A 165 6.78 9.56 -2.66
CA CYS A 165 5.78 9.89 -3.67
C CYS A 165 5.99 11.29 -4.26
N ARG A 166 6.28 12.29 -3.43
CA ARG A 166 6.54 13.66 -3.90
C ARG A 166 7.75 13.70 -4.84
N VAL A 167 8.86 13.08 -4.45
CA VAL A 167 10.07 13.03 -5.29
C VAL A 167 9.84 12.21 -6.56
N LEU A 168 9.12 11.09 -6.51
CA LEU A 168 8.73 10.34 -7.72
C LEU A 168 7.90 11.20 -8.69
N ALA A 169 6.95 11.97 -8.18
CA ALA A 169 6.16 12.90 -8.97
C ALA A 169 7.04 13.98 -9.61
N GLU A 170 7.96 14.59 -8.84
CA GLU A 170 8.92 15.57 -9.35
C GLU A 170 9.83 14.98 -10.44
N GLN A 171 10.37 13.77 -10.24
CA GLN A 171 11.20 13.11 -11.26
C GLN A 171 10.40 12.80 -12.53
N PHE A 172 9.14 12.40 -12.39
CA PHE A 172 8.25 12.16 -13.53
C PHE A 172 7.95 13.45 -14.31
N GLU A 173 7.61 14.53 -13.61
CA GLU A 173 7.35 15.84 -14.22
C GLU A 173 8.63 16.40 -14.89
N ARG A 174 9.80 16.26 -14.26
CA ARG A 174 11.11 16.61 -14.85
C ARG A 174 11.46 15.82 -16.10
N ALA A 175 10.98 14.57 -16.19
CA ALA A 175 11.15 13.72 -17.37
C ALA A 175 10.14 14.04 -18.51
N GLY A 176 9.31 15.08 -18.35
CA GLY A 176 8.34 15.53 -19.36
C GLY A 176 6.93 14.98 -19.18
N GLY A 177 6.70 14.18 -18.14
CA GLY A 177 5.37 13.69 -17.78
C GLY A 177 4.47 14.78 -17.21
N ARG A 178 3.15 14.57 -17.23
CA ARG A 178 2.18 15.53 -16.65
C ARG A 178 1.29 14.86 -15.61
N ILE A 179 1.11 15.51 -14.46
CA ILE A 179 0.18 15.06 -13.42
C ILE A 179 -0.98 16.04 -13.32
N HIS A 180 -2.19 15.56 -13.63
CA HIS A 180 -3.43 16.26 -13.37
C HIS A 180 -3.91 15.90 -11.96
N ARG A 181 -3.61 16.78 -10.98
CA ARG A 181 -4.08 16.69 -9.58
C ARG A 181 -5.49 17.27 -9.48
N GLY A 182 -6.27 16.84 -8.48
CA GLY A 182 -7.68 17.25 -8.34
C GLY A 182 -8.57 16.78 -9.51
N ALA A 183 -8.15 15.76 -10.23
CA ALA A 183 -8.75 15.27 -11.47
C ALA A 183 -9.20 13.81 -11.31
N ALA A 184 -10.44 13.62 -10.91
CA ALA A 184 -11.03 12.30 -10.68
C ALA A 184 -11.51 11.67 -11.99
N VAL A 185 -11.02 10.49 -12.33
CA VAL A 185 -11.60 9.67 -13.41
C VAL A 185 -12.91 9.06 -12.93
N VAL A 186 -14.00 9.41 -13.62
CA VAL A 186 -15.38 9.02 -13.29
C VAL A 186 -16.07 8.21 -14.40
N GLY A 187 -15.39 7.99 -15.52
CA GLY A 187 -15.80 7.10 -16.60
C GLY A 187 -14.60 6.63 -17.41
N ILE A 188 -14.63 5.37 -17.86
CA ILE A 188 -13.58 4.75 -18.67
C ILE A 188 -14.25 4.00 -19.83
N HIS A 189 -13.86 4.29 -21.06
CA HIS A 189 -14.48 3.76 -22.26
C HIS A 189 -13.39 3.25 -23.21
N GLU A 190 -13.20 1.94 -23.28
CA GLU A 190 -12.25 1.33 -24.21
C GLU A 190 -12.83 1.24 -25.62
N SER A 191 -12.04 1.60 -26.62
CA SER A 191 -12.33 1.43 -28.05
C SER A 191 -11.23 0.64 -28.74
N LEU A 192 -11.38 0.39 -30.04
CA LEU A 192 -10.37 -0.32 -30.82
C LEU A 192 -9.05 0.44 -30.95
N SER A 193 -9.05 1.78 -30.90
CA SER A 193 -7.86 2.63 -31.14
C SER A 193 -7.33 3.35 -29.90
N GLU A 194 -8.17 3.56 -28.89
CA GLU A 194 -7.85 4.37 -27.71
C GLU A 194 -8.79 4.06 -26.53
N VAL A 195 -8.49 4.65 -25.38
CA VAL A 195 -9.32 4.64 -24.18
C VAL A 195 -9.75 6.08 -23.88
N GLY A 196 -11.05 6.31 -23.82
CA GLY A 196 -11.63 7.57 -23.38
C GLY A 196 -11.80 7.60 -21.86
N LEU A 197 -11.39 8.70 -21.24
CA LEU A 197 -11.51 8.95 -19.80
C LEU A 197 -12.40 10.16 -19.57
N ASP A 198 -13.47 10.00 -18.80
CA ASP A 198 -14.26 11.12 -18.30
C ASP A 198 -13.65 11.59 -16.99
N VAL A 199 -13.17 12.83 -16.95
CA VAL A 199 -12.45 13.44 -15.84
C VAL A 199 -13.30 14.54 -15.23
N ALA A 200 -13.59 14.43 -13.92
CA ALA A 200 -14.25 15.45 -13.14
C ALA A 200 -13.22 16.17 -12.26
N THR A 201 -13.32 17.50 -12.17
CA THR A 201 -12.46 18.31 -11.30
C THR A 201 -13.29 19.06 -10.27
N ALA A 202 -12.70 19.39 -9.13
CA ALA A 202 -13.37 20.20 -8.11
C ALA A 202 -13.61 21.65 -8.57
N ALA A 203 -12.82 22.14 -9.53
CA ALA A 203 -12.92 23.50 -10.06
C ALA A 203 -14.18 23.71 -10.92
N GLU A 204 -14.70 22.65 -11.55
CA GLU A 204 -15.88 22.71 -12.40
C GLU A 204 -16.91 21.63 -12.02
N PRO A 205 -17.62 21.78 -10.89
CA PRO A 205 -18.60 20.79 -10.43
C PRO A 205 -19.66 20.51 -11.49
N GLY A 206 -19.88 19.22 -11.79
CA GLY A 206 -20.86 18.78 -12.79
C GLY A 206 -20.34 18.79 -14.23
N HIS A 207 -19.20 19.44 -14.52
CA HIS A 207 -18.51 19.29 -15.79
C HIS A 207 -17.66 18.02 -15.81
N ARG A 208 -17.61 17.37 -16.98
CA ARG A 208 -16.72 16.24 -17.23
C ARG A 208 -15.95 16.52 -18.49
N GLU A 209 -14.64 16.63 -18.36
CA GLU A 209 -13.75 16.74 -19.50
C GLU A 209 -13.42 15.33 -20.02
N ARG A 210 -13.52 15.14 -21.34
CA ARG A 210 -13.09 13.89 -21.95
C ARG A 210 -11.64 13.97 -22.39
N ARG A 211 -10.82 13.04 -21.90
CA ARG A 211 -9.42 12.84 -22.27
C ARG A 211 -9.26 11.49 -22.97
N TYR A 212 -8.19 11.33 -23.74
CA TYR A 212 -7.93 10.11 -24.50
C TYR A 212 -6.50 9.63 -24.29
N ALA A 213 -6.31 8.32 -24.28
CA ALA A 213 -4.99 7.70 -24.28
C ALA A 213 -4.96 6.42 -25.11
N ARG A 214 -3.81 6.09 -25.71
CA ARG A 214 -3.68 4.85 -26.51
C ARG A 214 -3.63 3.60 -25.63
N GLN A 215 -3.02 3.73 -24.46
CA GLN A 215 -2.91 2.71 -23.41
C GLN A 215 -3.22 3.34 -22.04
N LEU A 216 -3.93 2.60 -21.19
CA LEU A 216 -4.31 3.01 -19.84
C LEU A 216 -3.74 2.04 -18.80
N VAL A 217 -3.14 2.57 -17.74
CA VAL A 217 -2.82 1.80 -16.53
C VAL A 217 -3.63 2.33 -15.36
N VAL A 218 -4.31 1.45 -14.64
CA VAL A 218 -5.13 1.83 -13.48
C VAL A 218 -4.51 1.31 -12.20
N CYS A 219 -3.99 2.22 -11.38
CA CYS A 219 -3.40 1.96 -10.06
C CYS A 219 -4.32 2.50 -8.96
N GLY A 220 -5.58 2.09 -9.00
CA GLY A 220 -6.67 2.66 -8.20
C GLY A 220 -6.69 2.33 -6.71
N GLY A 221 -5.81 1.45 -6.22
CA GLY A 221 -5.71 1.09 -4.81
C GLY A 221 -7.06 0.68 -4.20
N LEU A 222 -7.53 1.45 -3.22
CA LEU A 222 -8.84 1.28 -2.57
C LEU A 222 -10.04 1.36 -3.53
N GLN A 223 -9.89 1.87 -4.75
CA GLN A 223 -10.95 1.96 -5.76
C GLN A 223 -10.77 0.98 -6.92
N ALA A 224 -9.84 0.01 -6.81
CA ALA A 224 -9.40 -0.79 -7.96
C ALA A 224 -10.51 -1.66 -8.60
N ASP A 225 -11.39 -2.27 -7.80
CA ASP A 225 -12.56 -3.01 -8.28
C ASP A 225 -13.60 -2.09 -8.94
N ARG A 226 -13.87 -0.91 -8.37
CA ARG A 226 -14.78 0.09 -8.94
C ARG A 226 -14.28 0.63 -10.28
N LEU A 227 -12.99 0.92 -10.39
CA LEU A 227 -12.39 1.39 -11.64
C LEU A 227 -12.36 0.28 -12.69
N ALA A 228 -12.12 -0.98 -12.29
CA ALA A 228 -12.25 -2.12 -13.21
C ALA A 228 -13.69 -2.29 -13.72
N ALA A 229 -14.69 -2.22 -12.83
CA ALA A 229 -16.10 -2.27 -13.22
C ALA A 229 -16.52 -1.07 -14.09
N MET A 230 -16.02 0.14 -13.76
CA MET A 230 -16.24 1.37 -14.54
C MET A 230 -15.68 1.26 -15.97
N ALA A 231 -14.60 0.51 -16.15
CA ALA A 231 -14.00 0.21 -17.45
C ALA A 231 -14.71 -0.93 -18.21
N GLY A 232 -15.88 -1.38 -17.74
CA GLY A 232 -16.66 -2.45 -18.37
C GLY A 232 -16.19 -3.87 -18.05
N MET A 233 -15.20 -4.04 -17.18
CA MET A 233 -14.79 -5.38 -16.73
C MET A 233 -15.81 -5.98 -15.76
N ARG A 234 -15.84 -7.31 -15.67
CA ARG A 234 -16.63 -8.05 -14.67
C ARG A 234 -15.69 -8.65 -13.63
N PRO A 235 -15.25 -7.89 -12.61
CA PRO A 235 -14.28 -8.39 -11.65
C PRO A 235 -14.87 -9.57 -10.85
N ASP A 236 -14.09 -10.63 -10.74
CA ASP A 236 -14.32 -11.82 -9.92
C ASP A 236 -13.86 -11.61 -8.45
N PHE A 237 -13.53 -10.37 -8.10
CA PHE A 237 -13.07 -9.96 -6.79
C PHE A 237 -13.73 -8.63 -6.39
N ALA A 238 -13.69 -8.30 -5.10
CA ALA A 238 -13.98 -6.97 -4.59
C ALA A 238 -12.88 -6.52 -3.64
N ILE A 239 -12.70 -5.21 -3.49
CA ILE A 239 -11.83 -4.62 -2.49
C ILE A 239 -12.62 -4.52 -1.18
N VAL A 240 -12.21 -5.28 -0.17
CA VAL A 240 -12.69 -5.16 1.20
C VAL A 240 -11.69 -4.31 1.97
N PRO A 241 -12.07 -3.12 2.45
CA PRO A 241 -11.14 -2.23 3.12
C PRO A 241 -10.94 -2.64 4.59
N PHE A 242 -9.68 -2.81 5.00
CA PHE A 242 -9.33 -3.08 6.40
C PHE A 242 -8.60 -1.90 7.01
N ARG A 243 -9.21 -1.27 8.01
CA ARG A 243 -8.62 -0.19 8.79
C ARG A 243 -7.62 -0.76 9.79
N GLY A 244 -6.41 -0.23 9.76
CA GLY A 244 -5.39 -0.42 10.78
C GLY A 244 -5.27 0.84 11.63
N GLU A 245 -5.59 0.72 12.92
CA GLU A 245 -5.44 1.78 13.90
C GLU A 245 -4.08 1.69 14.58
N TYR A 246 -3.49 2.86 14.79
CA TYR A 246 -2.21 3.05 15.44
C TYR A 246 -2.39 3.96 16.66
N TYR A 247 -1.44 3.89 17.57
CA TYR A 247 -1.22 4.90 18.60
C TYR A 247 0.21 5.41 18.47
N ARG A 248 0.41 6.70 18.74
CA ARG A 248 1.73 7.28 18.89
C ARG A 248 2.12 7.21 20.35
N LEU A 249 3.35 6.81 20.65
CA LEU A 249 3.85 6.94 22.00
C LEU A 249 4.17 8.39 22.35
N GLN A 250 3.99 8.75 23.62
CA GLN A 250 4.45 10.04 24.12
C GLN A 250 5.95 10.26 23.83
N ALA A 251 6.34 11.52 23.66
CA ALA A 251 7.69 11.91 23.30
C ALA A 251 8.78 11.33 24.23
N HIS A 252 8.51 11.26 25.54
CA HIS A 252 9.43 10.70 26.53
C HIS A 252 9.69 9.19 26.38
N ARG A 253 8.87 8.48 25.58
CA ARG A 253 9.01 7.06 25.24
C ARG A 253 9.62 6.82 23.85
N SER A 254 10.02 7.86 23.12
CA SER A 254 10.51 7.71 21.74
C SER A 254 11.80 6.86 21.66
N GLY A 255 12.60 6.84 22.73
CA GLY A 255 13.80 6.00 22.87
C GLY A 255 13.54 4.63 23.53
N LEU A 256 12.29 4.17 23.63
CA LEU A 256 11.96 2.89 24.27
C LEU A 256 12.64 1.70 23.56
N VAL A 257 12.75 1.77 22.23
CA VAL A 257 13.40 0.76 21.41
C VAL A 257 14.27 1.42 20.34
N SER A 258 15.32 0.73 19.91
CA SER A 258 16.23 1.20 18.85
C SER A 258 15.99 0.53 17.49
N THR A 259 15.27 -0.59 17.49
CA THR A 259 14.90 -1.39 16.33
C THR A 259 13.38 -1.57 16.23
N LEU A 260 12.88 -2.00 15.07
CA LEU A 260 11.46 -2.33 14.90
C LEU A 260 11.14 -3.62 15.66
N ILE A 261 10.09 -3.64 16.49
CA ILE A 261 9.70 -4.84 17.27
C ILE A 261 8.37 -5.38 16.77
N TYR A 262 8.40 -6.62 16.28
CA TYR A 262 7.25 -7.33 15.73
C TYR A 262 7.04 -8.63 16.52
N PRO A 263 5.80 -9.05 16.80
CA PRO A 263 5.55 -10.38 17.34
C PRO A 263 5.73 -11.44 16.25
N VAL A 264 5.92 -12.69 16.67
CA VAL A 264 5.81 -13.83 15.75
C VAL A 264 4.38 -13.87 15.16
N PRO A 265 4.21 -13.92 13.82
CA PRO A 265 2.89 -13.97 13.20
C PRO A 265 2.06 -15.15 13.67
N ASP A 266 0.77 -14.91 13.85
CA ASP A 266 -0.21 -15.98 14.00
C ASP A 266 -0.53 -16.58 12.63
N PRO A 267 -0.33 -17.90 12.40
CA PRO A 267 -0.71 -18.56 11.14
C PRO A 267 -2.19 -18.37 10.77
N ALA A 268 -3.08 -18.27 11.76
CA ALA A 268 -4.49 -18.02 11.50
C ALA A 268 -4.73 -16.59 11.00
N LEU A 269 -3.82 -15.66 11.32
CA LEU A 269 -3.95 -14.21 11.11
C LEU A 269 -2.58 -13.54 10.89
N PRO A 270 -1.87 -13.85 9.79
CA PRO A 270 -0.47 -13.44 9.63
C PRO A 270 -0.28 -11.92 9.46
N PHE A 271 -1.36 -11.19 9.19
CA PHE A 271 -1.37 -9.73 9.04
C PHE A 271 -1.68 -8.98 10.33
N LEU A 272 -1.92 -9.72 11.42
CA LEU A 272 -2.33 -9.21 12.71
C LEU A 272 -1.19 -9.32 13.72
N GLY A 273 -0.85 -8.17 14.31
CA GLY A 273 0.21 -8.05 15.29
C GLY A 273 0.39 -6.58 15.62
N VAL A 274 0.31 -6.25 16.91
CA VAL A 274 0.66 -4.90 17.36
C VAL A 274 2.18 -4.80 17.29
N HIS A 275 2.72 -3.87 16.51
CA HIS A 275 4.16 -3.65 16.35
C HIS A 275 4.59 -2.41 17.13
N LEU A 276 5.86 -2.34 17.53
CA LEU A 276 6.53 -1.07 17.83
C LEU A 276 7.33 -0.64 16.60
N THR A 277 6.89 0.44 15.97
CA THR A 277 7.47 0.92 14.71
C THR A 277 8.03 2.32 14.89
N LEU A 278 9.34 2.47 14.66
CA LEU A 278 10.04 3.75 14.64
C LEU A 278 9.57 4.59 13.46
N THR A 279 9.40 5.88 13.67
CA THR A 279 8.99 6.83 12.63
C THR A 279 10.15 7.76 12.26
N MET A 280 10.10 8.32 11.04
CA MET A 280 11.18 9.18 10.54
C MET A 280 11.33 10.51 11.30
N ASP A 281 10.27 10.96 11.97
CA ASP A 281 10.28 12.12 12.87
C ASP A 281 10.85 11.80 14.27
N GLY A 282 11.40 10.60 14.45
CA GLY A 282 12.04 10.17 15.70
C GLY A 282 11.07 9.62 16.75
N GLY A 283 9.77 9.54 16.45
CA GLY A 283 8.77 8.95 17.34
C GLY A 283 8.70 7.42 17.28
N LEU A 284 7.75 6.87 18.06
CA LEU A 284 7.40 5.46 18.05
C LEU A 284 5.89 5.29 17.92
N THR A 285 5.45 4.39 17.05
CA THR A 285 4.05 4.02 16.89
C THR A 285 3.82 2.59 17.34
N VAL A 286 2.62 2.36 17.88
CA VAL A 286 2.13 1.06 18.31
C VAL A 286 1.02 0.65 17.36
N GLY A 287 1.24 -0.43 16.58
CA GLY A 287 0.23 -0.97 15.66
C GLY A 287 0.70 -1.57 14.34
N PRO A 288 -0.23 -1.88 13.42
CA PRO A 288 -1.68 -1.69 13.52
C PRO A 288 -2.46 -2.93 14.01
N ASN A 289 -3.69 -2.72 14.47
CA ASN A 289 -4.72 -3.78 14.49
C ASN A 289 -5.35 -3.96 13.09
N ALA A 290 -6.37 -4.81 12.93
CA ALA A 290 -7.08 -4.94 11.66
C ALA A 290 -8.58 -5.11 11.86
N VAL A 291 -9.34 -4.06 11.52
CA VAL A 291 -10.81 -4.06 11.57
C VAL A 291 -11.40 -3.71 10.21
N LEU A 292 -12.63 -4.18 9.95
CA LEU A 292 -13.35 -3.79 8.73
C LEU A 292 -13.56 -2.27 8.74
N ALA A 293 -13.14 -1.60 7.66
CA ALA A 293 -13.43 -0.18 7.48
C ALA A 293 -14.84 -0.01 6.92
N LEU A 294 -15.59 0.97 7.42
CA LEU A 294 -16.93 1.30 6.94
C LEU A 294 -16.92 2.36 5.82
N ALA A 295 -15.72 2.79 5.43
CA ALA A 295 -15.46 3.68 4.32
C ALA A 295 -14.06 3.34 3.76
N ARG A 296 -13.90 3.36 2.44
CA ARG A 296 -12.63 3.06 1.75
C ARG A 296 -11.60 4.13 2.05
N GLU A 297 -12.01 5.38 2.11
CA GLU A 297 -11.13 6.55 2.30
C GLU A 297 -11.50 7.36 3.57
N GLY A 298 -12.23 6.73 4.51
CA GLY A 298 -12.59 7.32 5.80
C GLY A 298 -11.53 7.13 6.88
N TYR A 299 -10.50 7.97 6.87
CA TYR A 299 -9.38 7.89 7.83
C TYR A 299 -9.71 8.32 9.27
N PRO A 300 -10.59 9.32 9.53
CA PRO A 300 -11.03 9.60 10.89
C PRO A 300 -11.72 8.38 11.54
N LYS A 301 -11.69 8.30 12.88
CA LYS A 301 -12.35 7.20 13.59
C LYS A 301 -13.87 7.36 13.47
N GLY A 302 -14.57 6.27 13.15
CA GLY A 302 -16.03 6.27 13.00
C GLY A 302 -16.54 6.77 11.64
N SER A 303 -15.66 7.00 10.65
CA SER A 303 -16.09 7.33 9.29
C SER A 303 -16.89 6.19 8.67
N VAL A 304 -18.05 6.54 8.09
CA VAL A 304 -18.97 5.62 7.41
C VAL A 304 -19.32 6.19 6.05
N ASP A 305 -19.21 5.37 5.01
CA ASP A 305 -19.74 5.64 3.69
C ASP A 305 -20.75 4.55 3.33
N VAL A 306 -21.99 4.96 3.10
CA VAL A 306 -23.11 4.03 2.86
C VAL A 306 -22.91 3.23 1.58
N ARG A 307 -22.30 3.83 0.55
CA ARG A 307 -22.05 3.17 -0.73
C ARG A 307 -20.94 2.12 -0.57
N ASP A 308 -19.86 2.44 0.13
CA ASP A 308 -18.77 1.52 0.42
C ASP A 308 -19.24 0.32 1.26
N LEU A 309 -20.06 0.58 2.27
CA LEU A 309 -20.66 -0.47 3.09
C LEU A 309 -21.60 -1.35 2.27
N ALA A 310 -22.48 -0.75 1.46
CA ALA A 310 -23.40 -1.49 0.61
C ALA A 310 -22.65 -2.36 -0.41
N ASP A 311 -21.58 -1.85 -1.04
CA ASP A 311 -20.75 -2.60 -1.98
C ASP A 311 -20.11 -3.82 -1.29
N THR A 312 -19.59 -3.63 -0.06
CA THR A 312 -18.98 -4.72 0.72
C THR A 312 -20.00 -5.80 1.09
N LEU A 313 -21.19 -5.41 1.59
CA LEU A 313 -22.22 -6.35 2.04
C LEU A 313 -22.90 -7.09 0.87
N ARG A 314 -23.01 -6.45 -0.30
CA ARG A 314 -23.58 -7.05 -1.52
C ARG A 314 -22.63 -8.04 -2.19
N PHE A 315 -21.34 -7.94 -1.93
CA PHE A 315 -20.36 -8.84 -2.52
C PHE A 315 -20.45 -10.25 -1.87
N PRO A 316 -20.72 -11.31 -2.64
CA PRO A 316 -20.94 -12.64 -2.07
C PRO A 316 -19.72 -13.21 -1.34
N GLY A 317 -18.50 -12.88 -1.79
CA GLY A 317 -17.26 -13.34 -1.15
C GLY A 317 -17.02 -12.77 0.25
N PHE A 318 -17.71 -11.67 0.62
CA PHE A 318 -17.58 -11.10 1.96
C PHE A 318 -18.11 -12.06 3.04
N TRP A 319 -19.22 -12.76 2.80
CA TRP A 319 -19.88 -13.58 3.82
C TRP A 319 -19.09 -14.82 4.23
N PRO A 320 -18.52 -15.63 3.30
CA PRO A 320 -17.61 -16.70 3.67
C PRO A 320 -16.37 -16.19 4.40
N LEU A 321 -15.80 -15.06 3.97
CA LEU A 321 -14.66 -14.43 4.65
C LEU A 321 -15.03 -14.04 6.10
N ALA A 322 -16.15 -13.35 6.27
CA ALA A 322 -16.64 -12.94 7.59
C ALA A 322 -16.84 -14.16 8.47
N ARG A 323 -17.50 -15.22 7.99
CA ARG A 323 -17.71 -16.50 8.70
C ARG A 323 -16.39 -17.14 9.17
N ARG A 324 -15.38 -17.20 8.30
CA ARG A 324 -14.05 -17.76 8.63
C ARG A 324 -13.33 -16.97 9.73
N HIS A 325 -13.58 -15.66 9.82
CA HIS A 325 -12.89 -14.77 10.75
C HIS A 325 -13.79 -14.14 11.82
N LEU A 326 -15.01 -14.65 12.09
CA LEU A 326 -15.97 -14.02 13.02
C LEU A 326 -15.38 -13.79 14.41
N ARG A 327 -14.74 -14.81 14.99
CA ARG A 327 -14.15 -14.73 16.33
C ARG A 327 -13.04 -13.68 16.40
N THR A 328 -12.19 -13.67 15.38
CA THR A 328 -11.12 -12.67 15.25
C THR A 328 -11.67 -11.27 15.04
N GLY A 329 -12.63 -11.11 14.12
CA GLY A 329 -13.24 -9.82 13.82
C GLY A 329 -13.92 -9.22 15.04
N ALA A 330 -14.55 -10.05 15.87
CA ALA A 330 -15.12 -9.61 17.15
C ALA A 330 -14.05 -9.18 18.16
N ALA A 331 -12.96 -9.96 18.30
CA ALA A 331 -11.84 -9.60 19.17
C ALA A 331 -11.14 -8.31 18.71
N GLU A 332 -10.93 -8.13 17.40
CA GLU A 332 -10.32 -6.95 16.81
C GLU A 332 -11.21 -5.71 16.90
N ALA A 333 -12.51 -5.86 16.65
CA ALA A 333 -13.48 -4.79 16.86
C ALA A 333 -13.49 -4.36 18.34
N TRP A 334 -13.47 -5.32 19.27
CA TRP A 334 -13.35 -5.04 20.70
C TRP A 334 -12.05 -4.31 21.04
N ASN A 335 -10.91 -4.74 20.50
CA ASN A 335 -9.60 -4.10 20.71
C ASN A 335 -9.51 -2.71 20.07
N SER A 336 -10.20 -2.48 18.95
CA SER A 336 -10.33 -1.16 18.31
C SER A 336 -11.17 -0.20 19.16
N LEU A 337 -12.22 -0.71 19.81
CA LEU A 337 -13.04 0.06 20.75
C LEU A 337 -12.34 0.25 22.10
N SER A 338 -11.45 -0.67 22.50
CA SER A 338 -10.78 -0.71 23.79
C SER A 338 -9.27 -0.48 23.68
N ARG A 339 -8.84 0.76 23.92
CA ARG A 339 -7.42 1.13 24.14
C ARG A 339 -6.70 0.19 25.13
N ARG A 340 -7.43 -0.34 26.12
CA ARG A 340 -6.91 -1.29 27.12
C ARG A 340 -6.54 -2.64 26.51
N GLY A 341 -7.35 -3.18 25.59
CA GLY A 341 -7.04 -4.43 24.90
C GLY A 341 -5.79 -4.30 24.03
N TYR A 342 -5.67 -3.17 23.33
CA TYR A 342 -4.48 -2.83 22.55
C TYR A 342 -3.20 -2.76 23.41
N LEU A 343 -3.29 -2.11 24.57
CA LEU A 343 -2.19 -2.04 25.53
C LEU A 343 -1.78 -3.43 26.05
N GLN A 344 -2.73 -4.33 26.28
CA GLN A 344 -2.42 -5.70 26.72
C GLN A 344 -1.65 -6.50 25.65
N LEU A 345 -1.91 -6.26 24.37
CA LEU A 345 -1.19 -6.95 23.28
C LEU A 345 0.28 -6.53 23.22
N VAL A 346 0.58 -5.23 23.30
CA VAL A 346 1.98 -4.74 23.31
C VAL A 346 2.71 -5.10 24.60
N ARG A 347 2.01 -5.11 25.75
CA ARG A 347 2.57 -5.49 27.05
C ARG A 347 3.10 -6.92 27.13
N ARG A 348 2.73 -7.80 26.21
CA ARG A 348 3.30 -9.16 26.13
C ARG A 348 4.81 -9.15 25.91
N TYR A 349 5.32 -8.14 25.22
CA TYR A 349 6.75 -7.98 24.97
C TYR A 349 7.30 -6.61 25.41
N SER A 350 6.48 -5.62 25.79
CA SER A 350 6.94 -4.36 26.39
C SER A 350 6.06 -3.96 27.60
N PRO A 351 6.33 -4.52 28.79
CA PRO A 351 5.42 -4.46 29.95
C PRO A 351 5.26 -3.06 30.55
N ASP A 352 6.26 -2.18 30.39
CA ASP A 352 6.32 -0.87 31.06
C ASP A 352 5.44 0.22 30.44
N LEU A 353 4.78 -0.09 29.32
CA LEU A 353 3.86 0.84 28.65
C LEU A 353 2.58 1.02 29.45
N GLY A 354 2.14 2.27 29.61
CA GLY A 354 0.89 2.66 30.26
C GLY A 354 -0.15 3.19 29.28
N MET A 355 -1.39 3.32 29.75
CA MET A 355 -2.48 3.93 28.96
C MET A 355 -2.19 5.40 28.61
N ALA A 356 -1.54 6.12 29.52
CA ALA A 356 -1.17 7.52 29.30
C ALA A 356 -0.13 7.68 28.19
N ASP A 357 0.66 6.64 27.91
CA ASP A 357 1.69 6.68 26.86
C ASP A 357 1.08 6.67 25.46
N LEU A 358 -0.19 6.27 25.29
CA LEU A 358 -0.85 6.10 23.99
C LEU A 358 -1.59 7.37 23.54
N LEU A 359 -0.98 8.12 22.63
CA LEU A 359 -1.55 9.27 21.94
C LEU A 359 -2.25 8.85 20.63
N PRO A 360 -3.23 9.62 20.13
CA PRO A 360 -3.83 9.39 18.83
C PRO A 360 -2.80 9.40 17.69
N GLU A 361 -2.96 8.48 16.72
CA GLU A 361 -2.18 8.46 15.47
C GLU A 361 -3.16 8.21 14.30
N PRO A 362 -2.92 8.81 13.10
CA PRO A 362 -3.75 8.54 11.94
C PRO A 362 -3.80 7.06 11.58
N ALA A 363 -4.99 6.58 11.17
CA ALA A 363 -5.14 5.22 10.71
C ALA A 363 -4.67 5.04 9.26
N GLY A 364 -4.38 3.79 8.91
CA GLY A 364 -4.27 3.34 7.53
C GLY A 364 -5.45 2.47 7.11
N ILE A 365 -5.74 2.41 5.81
CA ILE A 365 -6.79 1.53 5.27
C ILE A 365 -6.16 0.69 4.17
N ARG A 366 -6.13 -0.63 4.35
CA ARG A 366 -5.58 -1.58 3.38
C ARG A 366 -6.67 -1.97 2.39
N ALA A 367 -6.38 -1.84 1.10
CA ALA A 367 -7.19 -2.44 0.05
C ALA A 367 -6.84 -3.93 -0.07
N GLN A 368 -7.72 -4.81 0.41
CA GLN A 368 -7.55 -6.25 0.29
C GLN A 368 -8.52 -6.77 -0.77
N ALA A 369 -8.01 -7.32 -1.87
CA ALA A 369 -8.85 -8.02 -2.82
C ALA A 369 -9.31 -9.36 -2.25
N VAL A 370 -10.61 -9.63 -2.38
CA VAL A 370 -11.28 -10.84 -1.90
C VAL A 370 -12.02 -11.46 -3.07
N GLN A 371 -11.81 -12.75 -3.31
CA GLN A 371 -12.48 -13.51 -4.36
C GLN A 371 -13.92 -13.88 -3.94
N ARG A 372 -14.74 -14.31 -4.91
CA ARG A 372 -16.16 -14.66 -4.67
C ARG A 372 -16.38 -15.79 -3.65
N ASP A 373 -15.39 -16.65 -3.44
CA ASP A 373 -15.40 -17.73 -2.43
C ASP A 373 -14.94 -17.28 -1.04
N GLY A 374 -14.59 -15.99 -0.89
CA GLY A 374 -14.05 -15.40 0.34
C GLY A 374 -12.55 -15.61 0.54
N THR A 375 -11.83 -16.10 -0.47
CA THR A 375 -10.37 -16.24 -0.41
C THR A 375 -9.70 -14.87 -0.56
N LEU A 376 -8.73 -14.59 0.31
CA LEU A 376 -7.93 -13.38 0.25
C LEU A 376 -6.88 -13.51 -0.84
N VAL A 377 -6.82 -12.54 -1.76
CA VAL A 377 -5.76 -12.53 -2.78
C VAL A 377 -4.46 -12.10 -2.11
N HIS A 378 -3.55 -13.07 -1.97
CA HIS A 378 -2.28 -12.87 -1.28
C HIS A 378 -1.18 -12.29 -2.17
N ASP A 379 -1.22 -12.47 -3.48
CA ASP A 379 -0.21 -11.94 -4.41
C ASP A 379 -0.75 -10.75 -5.23
N PHE A 380 0.08 -10.16 -6.08
CA PHE A 380 -0.35 -9.11 -7.00
C PHE A 380 -1.42 -9.62 -7.98
N LEU A 381 -2.48 -8.84 -8.16
CA LEU A 381 -3.54 -9.15 -9.11
C LEU A 381 -3.54 -8.12 -10.23
N LEU A 382 -3.29 -8.57 -11.45
CA LEU A 382 -3.40 -7.74 -12.65
C LEU A 382 -4.58 -8.24 -13.50
N ARG A 383 -5.31 -7.30 -14.11
CA ARG A 383 -6.37 -7.58 -15.11
C ARG A 383 -6.09 -6.76 -16.35
N ARG A 384 -6.23 -7.35 -17.53
CA ARG A 384 -5.87 -6.70 -18.79
C ARG A 384 -6.98 -6.81 -19.84
N THR A 385 -7.00 -5.84 -20.73
CA THR A 385 -7.72 -5.84 -22.01
C THR A 385 -6.73 -5.49 -23.12
N ALA A 386 -7.20 -5.07 -24.29
CA ALA A 386 -6.33 -4.70 -25.41
C ALA A 386 -5.57 -3.37 -25.16
N ARG A 387 -6.16 -2.46 -24.39
CA ARG A 387 -5.62 -1.11 -24.14
C ARG A 387 -5.57 -0.71 -22.68
N MET A 388 -5.92 -1.61 -21.77
CA MET A 388 -5.95 -1.31 -20.33
C MET A 388 -5.24 -2.39 -19.52
N LEU A 389 -4.50 -1.96 -18.50
CA LEU A 389 -3.96 -2.82 -17.46
C LEU A 389 -4.34 -2.28 -16.09
N HIS A 390 -5.09 -3.06 -15.31
CA HIS A 390 -5.54 -2.70 -13.97
C HIS A 390 -4.70 -3.44 -12.93
N VAL A 391 -4.09 -2.68 -12.03
CA VAL A 391 -3.47 -3.19 -10.80
C VAL A 391 -4.57 -3.33 -9.75
N CYS A 392 -5.14 -4.53 -9.67
CA CYS A 392 -6.32 -4.85 -8.88
C CYS A 392 -6.01 -5.18 -7.42
N ASN A 393 -4.81 -5.67 -7.12
CA ASN A 393 -4.38 -5.98 -5.75
C ASN A 393 -2.88 -5.73 -5.63
N ALA A 394 -2.49 -4.80 -4.77
CA ALA A 394 -1.10 -4.54 -4.41
C ALA A 394 -0.99 -4.19 -2.91
N PRO A 395 -1.24 -5.17 -2.02
CA PRO A 395 -1.12 -4.97 -0.57
C PRO A 395 0.35 -4.89 -0.15
N SER A 396 0.62 -4.75 1.16
CA SER A 396 1.99 -4.81 1.69
C SER A 396 2.75 -6.03 1.14
N PRO A 397 3.98 -5.84 0.62
CA PRO A 397 4.89 -4.68 0.77
C PRO A 397 4.93 -3.75 -0.46
N ALA A 398 3.79 -3.42 -1.08
CA ALA A 398 3.77 -2.66 -2.33
C ALA A 398 4.51 -1.31 -2.29
N ALA A 399 4.56 -0.62 -1.15
CA ALA A 399 5.34 0.62 -1.01
C ALA A 399 6.84 0.37 -1.19
N THR A 400 7.39 -0.61 -0.48
CA THR A 400 8.78 -1.07 -0.67
C THR A 400 9.01 -1.59 -2.09
N SER A 401 8.02 -2.27 -2.67
CA SER A 401 8.14 -2.95 -3.97
C SER A 401 7.72 -2.08 -5.16
N ALA A 402 7.53 -0.77 -4.99
CA ALA A 402 6.82 0.07 -5.95
C ALA A 402 7.45 0.05 -7.34
N MET A 403 8.78 0.16 -7.45
CA MET A 403 9.47 0.14 -8.73
C MET A 403 9.56 -1.23 -9.40
N PRO A 404 9.89 -2.33 -8.69
CA PRO A 404 9.78 -3.65 -9.29
C PRO A 404 8.36 -4.02 -9.75
N ILE A 405 7.32 -3.53 -9.05
CA ILE A 405 5.93 -3.63 -9.51
C ILE A 405 5.74 -2.80 -10.79
N ALA A 406 6.22 -1.55 -10.82
CA ALA A 406 6.16 -0.69 -11.99
C ALA A 406 6.84 -1.33 -13.21
N ASP A 407 8.03 -1.92 -13.05
CA ASP A 407 8.72 -2.64 -14.12
C ASP A 407 7.89 -3.81 -14.66
N LEU A 408 7.26 -4.58 -13.78
CA LEU A 408 6.35 -5.67 -14.18
C LEU A 408 5.14 -5.14 -14.96
N VAL A 409 4.53 -4.06 -14.47
CA VAL A 409 3.37 -3.39 -15.08
C VAL A 409 3.73 -2.84 -16.46
N VAL A 410 4.79 -2.04 -16.56
CA VAL A 410 5.23 -1.43 -17.81
C VAL A 410 5.65 -2.46 -18.83
N ARG A 411 6.37 -3.51 -18.42
CA ARG A 411 6.70 -4.62 -19.30
C ARG A 411 5.43 -5.24 -19.91
N THR A 412 4.42 -5.49 -19.08
CA THR A 412 3.13 -6.06 -19.52
C THR A 412 2.40 -5.14 -20.51
N VAL A 413 2.49 -3.83 -20.34
CA VAL A 413 1.88 -2.84 -21.24
C VAL A 413 2.63 -2.73 -22.57
N LEU A 414 3.96 -2.80 -22.55
CA LEU A 414 4.79 -2.55 -23.74
C LEU A 414 5.03 -3.79 -24.62
N GLU A 415 5.19 -4.98 -24.03
CA GLU A 415 5.56 -6.19 -24.78
C GLU A 415 4.40 -6.77 -25.61
N ASP A 416 3.15 -6.45 -25.25
CA ASP A 416 1.93 -6.97 -25.89
C ASP A 416 1.04 -5.89 -26.52
N GLY A 417 1.56 -4.66 -26.73
CA GLY A 417 0.84 -3.62 -27.47
C GLY A 417 0.51 -4.10 -28.90
N PRO A 418 -0.60 -3.64 -29.52
CA PRO A 418 -0.91 -4.05 -30.89
C PRO A 418 0.29 -3.71 -31.78
N ARG A 419 0.88 -4.74 -32.40
CA ARG A 419 1.90 -4.58 -33.43
C ARG A 419 1.32 -3.85 -34.63
#